data_AF-A0A2M7JV95-F1
#
_entry.id   AF-A0A2M7JV95-F1
#
_cell.length_a   1.000
_cell.length_b   1.000
_cell.length_c   1.000
_cell.angle_alpha   90.00
_cell.angle_beta   90.00
_cell.angle_gamma   90.00
#
_symmetry.space_group_name_H-M   'P 1'
#
loop_
_entity.id
_entity.type
_entity.pdbx_description
1 polymer ?
#
loop_
_entity_poly.entity_id
_entity_poly.type
_entity_poly.pdbx_seq_one_letter_code
_entity_poly.pdbx_strand_id
1 'polypeptide(L)'
;MGYRKIFLGGLILFLGLASLGQAEDYHLQYFISKASSKAIELSKKEKTELLNHLDEVMKQAQRIRTKLIQAIQTGETDVRYQEGKFWISKLEEDQESIETGIQQIKLLREKPSHLVPSIKLYKSLKDLSSNFNAYNNLPSFSALVGDLAPEMELWADPVFYKLYLLPLAHSKEAMTKIPPKEKRPVSKEKRP
;
A
#
# COMPACT_ATOMS: atom_id res chain seq x y z
N MET A 1 39.29 38.22 -18.63
CA MET A 1 38.50 37.19 -19.36
C MET A 1 38.48 35.79 -18.72
N GLY A 2 39.23 35.50 -17.64
CA GLY A 2 39.26 34.15 -17.02
C GLY A 2 38.12 33.83 -16.03
N TYR A 3 37.65 34.82 -15.26
CA TYR A 3 36.65 34.60 -14.20
C TYR A 3 35.26 34.20 -14.71
N ARG A 4 34.90 34.59 -15.94
CA ARG A 4 33.59 34.27 -16.55
C ARG A 4 33.45 32.78 -16.88
N LYS A 5 34.54 32.09 -17.22
CA LYS A 5 34.56 30.65 -17.51
C LYS A 5 34.49 29.79 -16.24
N ILE A 6 35.09 30.26 -15.14
CA ILE A 6 35.07 29.57 -13.83
C ILE A 6 33.65 29.64 -13.23
N PHE A 7 32.98 30.79 -13.33
CA PHE A 7 31.59 30.93 -12.87
C PHE A 7 30.61 30.04 -13.65
N LEU A 8 30.76 29.96 -14.98
CA LEU A 8 29.94 29.09 -15.82
C LEU A 8 30.17 27.60 -15.52
N GLY A 9 31.43 27.18 -15.34
CA GLY A 9 31.75 25.79 -14.96
C GLY A 9 31.22 25.41 -13.57
N GLY A 10 31.32 26.33 -12.60
CA GLY A 10 30.76 26.15 -11.26
C GLY A 10 29.23 26.06 -11.27
N LEU A 11 28.55 26.89 -12.07
CA LEU A 11 27.09 26.87 -12.21
C LEU A 11 26.59 25.57 -12.86
N ILE A 12 27.30 25.05 -13.87
CA ILE A 12 26.97 23.79 -14.55
C ILE A 12 27.20 22.59 -13.60
N LEU A 13 28.27 22.60 -12.80
CA LEU A 13 28.52 21.60 -11.76
C LEU A 13 27.45 21.64 -10.66
N PHE A 14 27.01 22.84 -10.25
CA PHE A 14 25.95 23.01 -9.25
C PHE A 14 24.58 22.55 -9.76
N LEU A 15 24.23 22.87 -11.02
CA LEU A 15 23.01 22.40 -11.67
C LEU A 15 23.04 20.88 -11.92
N GLY A 16 24.20 20.33 -12.28
CA GLY A 16 24.41 18.88 -12.40
C GLY A 16 24.23 18.13 -11.07
N LEU A 17 24.78 18.68 -9.98
CA LEU A 17 24.61 18.14 -8.62
C LEU A 17 23.17 18.31 -8.10
N ALA A 18 22.50 19.41 -8.41
CA ALA A 18 21.09 19.62 -8.08
C ALA A 18 20.17 18.64 -8.81
N SER A 19 20.53 18.22 -10.05
CA SER A 19 19.76 17.22 -10.81
C SER A 19 19.92 15.78 -10.31
N LEU A 20 21.02 15.47 -9.60
CA LEU A 20 21.22 14.17 -8.93
C LEU A 20 20.42 14.06 -7.62
N GLY A 21 19.84 15.18 -7.15
CA GLY A 21 18.97 15.27 -6.00
C GLY A 21 17.49 15.36 -6.36
N GLN A 22 17.05 14.75 -7.47
CA GLN A 22 15.62 14.47 -7.63
C GLN A 22 15.21 13.56 -6.47
N ALA A 23 14.62 14.16 -5.44
CA ALA A 23 13.77 13.44 -4.54
C ALA A 23 12.70 12.80 -5.43
N GLU A 24 12.81 11.49 -5.64
CA GLU A 24 11.71 10.74 -6.22
C GLU A 24 10.53 10.93 -5.28
N ASP A 25 9.56 11.72 -5.70
CA ASP A 25 8.32 11.94 -4.97
C ASP A 25 7.46 10.68 -5.13
N TYR A 26 7.53 9.77 -4.14
CA TYR A 26 6.82 8.48 -4.13
C TYR A 26 5.31 8.62 -3.86
N HIS A 27 4.64 9.60 -4.48
CA HIS A 27 3.19 9.77 -4.35
C HIS A 27 2.42 8.66 -5.08
N LEU A 28 1.10 8.58 -4.86
CA LEU A 28 0.22 7.59 -5.50
C LEU A 28 0.42 7.49 -7.01
N GLN A 29 0.57 8.63 -7.71
CA GLN A 29 0.79 8.67 -9.16
C GLN A 29 2.08 7.97 -9.60
N TYR A 30 3.15 8.07 -8.80
CA TYR A 30 4.40 7.33 -9.06
C TYR A 30 4.13 5.82 -9.09
N PHE A 31 3.43 5.31 -8.07
CA PHE A 31 3.13 3.89 -7.97
C PHE A 31 2.14 3.43 -9.06
N ILE A 32 1.11 4.21 -9.38
CA ILE A 32 0.18 3.89 -10.48
C ILE A 32 0.93 3.80 -11.82
N SER A 33 1.80 4.77 -12.09
CA SER A 33 2.64 4.77 -13.29
C SER A 33 3.53 3.52 -13.33
N LYS A 34 4.16 3.18 -12.21
CA LYS A 34 5.00 1.97 -12.09
C LYS A 34 4.20 0.68 -12.28
N ALA A 35 3.00 0.58 -11.72
CA ALA A 35 2.10 -0.57 -11.86
C ALA A 35 1.62 -0.80 -13.30
N SER A 36 1.63 0.27 -14.10
CA SER A 36 1.29 0.23 -15.52
C SER A 36 2.50 -0.04 -16.42
N SER A 37 3.71 0.00 -15.85
CA SER A 37 4.96 -0.25 -16.56
C SER A 37 5.31 -1.74 -16.63
N LYS A 38 6.24 -2.11 -17.53
CA LYS A 38 6.76 -3.49 -17.60
C LYS A 38 7.65 -3.86 -16.41
N ALA A 39 8.15 -2.89 -15.65
CA ALA A 39 9.04 -3.09 -14.51
C ALA A 39 8.24 -3.04 -13.20
N ILE A 40 7.64 -4.19 -12.85
CA ILE A 40 6.75 -4.34 -11.69
C ILE A 40 7.55 -4.44 -10.37
N GLU A 41 8.85 -4.70 -10.43
CA GLU A 41 9.65 -4.92 -9.22
C GLU A 41 9.96 -3.62 -8.48
N LEU A 42 9.56 -3.58 -7.21
CA LEU A 42 9.88 -2.50 -6.28
C LEU A 42 11.25 -2.71 -5.64
N SER A 43 12.08 -1.67 -5.66
CA SER A 43 13.29 -1.58 -4.85
C SER A 43 12.94 -1.59 -3.36
N LYS A 44 13.96 -1.79 -2.50
CA LYS A 44 13.78 -1.77 -1.04
C LYS A 44 13.20 -0.43 -0.57
N LYS A 45 13.67 0.69 -1.12
CA LYS A 45 13.21 2.04 -0.76
C LYS A 45 11.75 2.22 -1.16
N GLU A 46 11.39 1.85 -2.39
CA GLU A 46 10.00 1.94 -2.85
C GLU A 46 9.03 1.08 -2.04
N LYS A 47 9.45 -0.12 -1.63
CA LYS A 47 8.64 -0.96 -0.72
C LYS A 47 8.39 -0.26 0.62
N THR A 48 9.42 0.38 1.18
CA THR A 48 9.28 1.15 2.43
C THR A 48 8.31 2.31 2.26
N GLU A 49 8.47 3.11 1.19
CA GLU A 49 7.60 4.26 0.96
C GLU A 49 6.16 3.87 0.65
N LEU A 50 5.96 2.81 -0.13
CA LEU A 50 4.63 2.23 -0.37
C LEU A 50 3.95 1.88 0.96
N LEU A 51 4.66 1.16 1.85
CA LEU A 51 4.12 0.79 3.17
C LEU A 51 3.88 2.01 4.07
N ASN A 52 4.68 3.07 3.95
CA ASN A 52 4.45 4.33 4.66
C ASN A 52 3.17 5.02 4.19
N HIS A 53 2.96 5.10 2.87
CA HIS A 53 1.72 5.67 2.34
C HIS A 53 0.49 4.87 2.75
N LEU A 54 0.55 3.54 2.69
CA LEU A 54 -0.55 2.69 3.17
C LEU A 54 -0.82 2.90 4.67
N ASP A 55 0.21 3.11 5.49
CA ASP A 55 0.04 3.40 6.93
C ASP A 55 -0.70 4.74 7.15
N GLU A 56 -0.38 5.76 6.35
CA GLU A 56 -1.09 7.04 6.40
C GLU A 56 -2.52 6.95 5.90
N VAL A 57 -2.78 6.19 4.82
CA VAL A 57 -4.13 5.90 4.32
C VAL A 57 -4.97 5.21 5.40
N MET A 58 -4.42 4.21 6.10
CA MET A 58 -5.10 3.53 7.20
C MET A 58 -5.40 4.47 8.38
N LYS A 59 -4.46 5.36 8.73
CA LYS A 59 -4.69 6.38 9.77
C LYS A 59 -5.75 7.39 9.35
N GLN A 60 -5.79 7.76 8.08
CA GLN A 60 -6.83 8.65 7.56
C GLN A 60 -8.20 7.97 7.59
N ALA A 61 -8.28 6.70 7.20
CA ALA A 61 -9.49 5.89 7.32
C ALA A 61 -9.98 5.85 8.77
N GLN A 62 -9.08 5.63 9.74
CA GLN A 62 -9.41 5.69 11.17
C GLN A 62 -10.00 7.04 11.59
N ARG A 63 -9.38 8.15 11.16
CA ARG A 63 -9.85 9.51 11.49
C ARG A 63 -11.23 9.79 10.90
N ILE A 64 -11.45 9.43 9.63
CA ILE A 64 -12.73 9.63 8.95
C ILE A 64 -13.81 8.76 9.59
N ARG A 65 -13.52 7.49 9.88
CA ARG A 65 -14.42 6.60 10.63
C ARG A 65 -14.88 7.25 11.94
N THR A 66 -13.94 7.74 12.75
CA THR A 66 -14.29 8.41 14.02
C THR A 66 -15.15 9.65 13.80
N LYS A 67 -14.85 10.48 12.79
CA LYS A 67 -15.65 11.66 12.44
C LYS A 67 -17.07 11.29 12.00
N LEU A 68 -17.22 10.24 11.19
CA LEU A 68 -18.53 9.76 10.74
C LEU A 68 -19.38 9.28 11.92
N ILE A 69 -18.80 8.48 12.82
CA ILE A 69 -19.50 8.04 14.05
C ILE A 69 -19.95 9.25 14.86
N GLN A 70 -19.06 10.23 15.08
CA GLN A 70 -19.38 11.45 15.82
C GLN A 70 -20.48 12.27 15.13
N ALA A 71 -20.43 12.43 13.81
CA ALA A 71 -21.41 13.21 13.05
C ALA A 71 -22.81 12.57 13.10
N ILE A 72 -22.89 11.23 13.11
CA ILE A 72 -24.15 10.50 13.30
C ILE A 72 -24.66 10.69 14.74
N GLN A 73 -23.79 10.56 15.75
CA GLN A 73 -24.18 10.63 17.16
C GLN A 73 -24.63 12.04 17.58
N THR A 74 -24.04 13.07 17.01
CA THR A 74 -24.34 14.48 17.30
C THR A 74 -25.50 15.03 16.48
N GLY A 75 -25.96 14.29 15.47
CA GLY A 75 -26.99 14.75 14.53
C GLY A 75 -26.48 15.81 13.54
N GLU A 76 -25.16 16.01 13.41
CA GLU A 76 -24.57 16.83 12.35
C GLU A 76 -24.86 16.23 10.96
N THR A 77 -25.00 14.91 10.89
CA THR A 77 -25.46 14.21 9.69
C THR A 77 -26.98 14.09 9.72
N ASP A 78 -27.64 14.57 8.66
CA ASP A 78 -29.06 14.29 8.43
C ASP A 78 -29.26 12.84 7.96
N VAL A 79 -29.38 11.94 8.92
CA VAL A 79 -29.72 10.52 8.74
C VAL A 79 -30.78 10.13 9.76
N ARG A 80 -31.75 9.30 9.37
CA ARG A 80 -32.79 8.85 10.29
C ARG A 80 -32.17 8.01 11.41
N TYR A 81 -32.74 8.03 12.60
CA TYR A 81 -32.18 7.34 13.78
C TYR A 81 -31.85 5.85 13.54
N GLN A 82 -32.74 5.11 12.86
CA GLN A 82 -32.50 3.69 12.53
C GLN A 82 -31.38 3.49 11.51
N GLU A 83 -31.25 4.42 10.55
CA GLU A 83 -30.13 4.44 9.60
C GLU A 83 -28.83 4.79 10.30
N GLY A 84 -28.85 5.73 11.24
CA GLY A 84 -27.70 6.09 12.07
C GLY A 84 -27.15 4.89 12.85
N LYS A 85 -28.01 4.09 13.49
CA LYS A 85 -27.59 2.84 14.16
C LYS A 85 -26.94 1.84 13.21
N PHE A 86 -27.55 1.65 12.04
CA PHE A 86 -27.01 0.76 11.01
C PHE A 86 -25.60 1.21 10.56
N TRP A 87 -25.43 2.50 10.27
CA TRP A 87 -24.13 3.04 9.83
C TRP A 87 -23.08 3.01 10.93
N ILE A 88 -23.44 3.29 12.18
CA ILE A 88 -22.52 3.14 13.32
C ILE A 88 -22.03 1.69 13.41
N SER A 89 -22.92 0.70 13.32
CA SER A 89 -22.52 -0.72 13.34
C SER A 89 -21.54 -1.06 12.21
N LYS A 90 -21.75 -0.53 11.00
CA LYS A 90 -20.84 -0.74 9.86
C LYS A 90 -19.48 -0.08 10.08
N LEU A 91 -19.46 1.15 10.59
CA LEU A 91 -18.23 1.85 10.93
C LEU A 91 -17.48 1.14 12.08
N GLU A 92 -18.19 0.52 13.02
CA GLU A 92 -17.58 -0.30 14.07
C GLU A 92 -16.93 -1.57 13.53
N GLU A 93 -17.58 -2.28 12.60
CA GLU A 93 -17.00 -3.43 11.90
C GLU A 93 -15.69 -3.06 11.16
N ASP A 94 -15.62 -1.87 10.56
CA ASP A 94 -14.42 -1.41 9.86
C ASP A 94 -13.19 -1.23 10.75
N GLN A 95 -13.38 -1.07 12.07
CA GLN A 95 -12.28 -0.94 13.03
C GLN A 95 -11.33 -2.14 12.94
N GLU A 96 -11.87 -3.35 12.81
CA GLU A 96 -11.07 -4.57 12.72
C GLU A 96 -10.18 -4.58 11.48
N SER A 97 -10.73 -4.15 10.34
CA SER A 97 -9.99 -4.06 9.07
C SER A 97 -8.87 -3.02 9.15
N ILE A 98 -9.13 -1.86 9.77
CA ILE A 98 -8.13 -0.80 9.96
C ILE A 98 -6.99 -1.29 10.87
N GLU A 99 -7.33 -1.85 12.04
CA GLU A 99 -6.34 -2.35 12.99
C GLU A 99 -5.50 -3.48 12.40
N THR A 100 -6.15 -4.43 11.73
CA THR A 100 -5.47 -5.52 11.02
C THR A 100 -4.52 -4.96 9.98
N GLY A 101 -4.96 -4.00 9.16
CA GLY A 101 -4.15 -3.33 8.15
C GLY A 101 -2.89 -2.71 8.74
N ILE A 102 -3.03 -1.88 9.78
CA ILE A 102 -1.91 -1.22 10.47
C ILE A 102 -0.93 -2.25 11.05
N GLN A 103 -1.45 -3.31 11.69
CA GLN A 103 -0.61 -4.37 12.23
C GLN A 103 0.16 -5.13 11.15
N GLN A 104 -0.48 -5.45 10.02
CA GLN A 104 0.19 -6.14 8.92
C GLN A 104 1.25 -5.25 8.25
N ILE A 105 1.01 -3.94 8.14
CA ILE A 105 2.02 -3.00 7.62
C ILE A 105 3.27 -3.01 8.51
N LYS A 106 3.11 -2.96 9.84
CA LYS A 106 4.23 -3.06 10.79
C LYS A 106 5.02 -4.37 10.59
N LEU A 107 4.32 -5.49 10.49
CA LEU A 107 4.96 -6.80 10.25
C LEU A 107 5.69 -6.85 8.91
N LEU A 108 5.14 -6.24 7.84
CA LEU A 108 5.76 -6.22 6.52
C LEU A 108 6.97 -5.30 6.44
N ARG A 109 7.04 -4.24 7.26
CA ARG A 109 8.27 -3.43 7.39
C ARG A 109 9.44 -4.27 7.93
N GLU A 110 9.17 -5.20 8.84
CA GLU A 110 10.17 -6.12 9.37
C GLU A 110 10.46 -7.29 8.42
N LYS A 111 9.40 -7.85 7.83
CA LYS A 111 9.44 -9.09 7.06
C LYS A 111 8.73 -8.91 5.70
N PRO A 112 9.32 -8.17 4.76
CA PRO A 112 8.65 -7.74 3.54
C PRO A 112 8.28 -8.88 2.58
N SER A 113 8.91 -10.05 2.70
CA SER A 113 8.63 -11.24 1.88
C SER A 113 7.54 -12.15 2.45
N HIS A 114 6.90 -11.78 3.56
CA HIS A 114 5.88 -12.60 4.19
C HIS A 114 4.53 -12.50 3.47
N LEU A 115 4.13 -13.61 2.85
CA LEU A 115 2.92 -13.68 2.03
C LEU A 115 1.63 -13.55 2.86
N VAL A 116 1.54 -14.21 4.03
CA VAL A 116 0.30 -14.19 4.85
C VAL A 116 -0.07 -12.77 5.32
N PRO A 117 0.84 -11.98 5.92
CA PRO A 117 0.59 -10.57 6.21
C PRO A 117 0.24 -9.75 4.97
N SER A 118 0.85 -10.04 3.82
CA SER A 118 0.52 -9.35 2.56
C SER A 118 -0.92 -9.64 2.12
N ILE A 119 -1.37 -10.89 2.19
CA ILE A 119 -2.76 -11.26 1.87
C ILE A 119 -3.75 -10.58 2.82
N LYS A 120 -3.45 -10.60 4.13
CA LYS A 120 -4.30 -9.96 5.14
C LYS A 120 -4.39 -8.45 4.92
N LEU A 121 -3.27 -7.78 4.64
CA LEU A 121 -3.26 -6.35 4.32
C LEU A 121 -4.09 -6.04 3.07
N TYR A 122 -3.92 -6.83 1.99
CA TYR A 122 -4.72 -6.65 0.78
C TYR A 122 -6.22 -6.80 1.06
N LYS A 123 -6.62 -7.82 1.83
CA LYS A 123 -8.03 -8.00 2.22
C LYS A 123 -8.55 -6.78 2.98
N SER A 124 -7.84 -6.31 4.00
CA SER A 124 -8.24 -5.11 4.76
C SER A 124 -8.39 -3.89 3.85
N LEU A 125 -7.48 -3.67 2.90
CA LEU A 125 -7.58 -2.60 1.91
C LEU A 125 -8.80 -2.72 1.00
N LYS A 126 -9.13 -3.94 0.54
CA LYS A 126 -10.30 -4.19 -0.30
C LYS A 126 -11.61 -3.98 0.44
N ASP A 127 -11.70 -4.50 1.66
CA ASP A 127 -12.90 -4.38 2.49
C ASP A 127 -13.16 -2.88 2.77
N LEU A 128 -12.12 -2.15 3.18
CA LEU A 128 -12.22 -0.70 3.42
C LEU A 128 -12.51 0.09 2.14
N SER A 129 -11.88 -0.23 1.00
CA SER A 129 -12.16 0.42 -0.27
C SER A 129 -13.64 0.30 -0.65
N SER A 130 -14.22 -0.90 -0.53
CA SER A 130 -15.64 -1.13 -0.79
C SER A 130 -16.53 -0.31 0.17
N ASN A 131 -16.21 -0.34 1.46
CA ASN A 131 -17.03 0.31 2.49
C ASN A 131 -16.94 1.84 2.40
N PHE A 132 -15.76 2.40 2.18
CA PHE A 132 -15.59 3.84 1.99
C PHE A 132 -16.22 4.33 0.69
N ASN A 133 -16.22 3.53 -0.38
CA ASN A 133 -17.02 3.85 -1.58
C ASN A 133 -18.52 3.90 -1.25
N ALA A 134 -19.04 2.96 -0.44
CA ALA A 134 -20.43 3.00 0.00
C ALA A 134 -20.74 4.25 0.85
N TYR A 135 -19.84 4.63 1.75
CA TYR A 135 -19.98 5.86 2.55
C TYR A 135 -19.93 7.10 1.66
N ASN A 136 -19.03 7.15 0.68
CA ASN A 136 -18.89 8.30 -0.21
C ASN A 136 -20.13 8.51 -1.11
N ASN A 137 -20.86 7.44 -1.41
CA ASN A 137 -22.10 7.51 -2.19
C ASN A 137 -23.30 8.02 -1.39
N LEU A 138 -23.18 8.20 -0.08
CA LEU A 138 -24.21 8.83 0.74
C LEU A 138 -23.96 10.35 0.79
N PRO A 139 -24.92 11.19 0.37
CA PRO A 139 -24.76 12.64 0.37
C PRO A 139 -24.27 13.17 1.73
N SER A 140 -24.85 12.67 2.83
CA SER A 140 -24.54 13.12 4.18
C SER A 140 -23.14 12.72 4.68
N PHE A 141 -22.47 11.76 4.04
CA PHE A 141 -21.11 11.32 4.41
C PHE A 141 -20.04 11.74 3.40
N SER A 142 -20.43 11.98 2.15
CA SER A 142 -19.52 12.28 1.03
C SER A 142 -18.49 13.37 1.34
N ALA A 143 -18.90 14.46 1.99
CA ALA A 143 -18.01 15.56 2.35
C ALA A 143 -16.92 15.18 3.38
N LEU A 144 -17.19 14.20 4.24
CA LEU A 144 -16.22 13.70 5.23
C LEU A 144 -15.30 12.62 4.65
N VAL A 145 -15.82 11.81 3.71
CA VAL A 145 -15.07 10.73 3.07
C VAL A 145 -14.16 11.27 1.97
N GLY A 146 -14.74 12.04 1.04
CA GLY A 146 -14.04 12.73 -0.04
C GLY A 146 -13.16 11.81 -0.86
N ASP A 147 -11.95 12.29 -1.15
CA ASP A 147 -10.99 11.62 -2.06
C ASP A 147 -10.40 10.32 -1.48
N LEU A 148 -10.57 10.05 -0.17
CA LEU A 148 -10.04 8.82 0.41
C LEU A 148 -10.67 7.56 -0.21
N ALA A 149 -11.95 7.61 -0.55
CA ALA A 149 -12.65 6.46 -1.14
C ALA A 149 -12.02 6.01 -2.47
N PRO A 150 -11.91 6.88 -3.50
CA PRO A 150 -11.23 6.50 -4.75
C PRO A 150 -9.74 6.26 -4.56
N GLU A 151 -9.06 6.98 -3.66
CA GLU A 151 -7.63 6.76 -3.38
C GLU A 151 -7.36 5.36 -2.80
N MET A 152 -8.19 4.88 -1.87
CA MET A 152 -8.01 3.58 -1.24
C MET A 152 -8.19 2.42 -2.23
N GLU A 153 -9.09 2.57 -3.21
CA GLU A 153 -9.24 1.62 -4.31
C GLU A 153 -7.96 1.53 -5.15
N LEU A 154 -7.35 2.67 -5.47
CA LEU A 154 -6.09 2.74 -6.22
C LEU A 154 -4.92 2.15 -5.42
N TRP A 155 -4.85 2.42 -4.11
CA TRP A 155 -3.84 1.80 -3.25
C TRP A 155 -4.00 0.28 -3.15
N ALA A 156 -5.22 -0.24 -3.15
CA ALA A 156 -5.49 -1.66 -3.03
C ALA A 156 -5.10 -2.45 -4.31
N ASP A 157 -5.73 -2.12 -5.44
CA ASP A 157 -5.70 -2.95 -6.64
C ASP A 157 -4.53 -2.65 -7.58
N PRO A 158 -4.44 -1.46 -8.21
CA PRO A 158 -3.34 -1.21 -9.11
C PRO A 158 -2.01 -1.10 -8.37
N VAL A 159 -1.97 -0.62 -7.12
CA VAL A 159 -0.70 -0.44 -6.40
C VAL A 159 -0.31 -1.67 -5.57
N PHE A 160 -0.97 -1.94 -4.45
CA PHE A 160 -0.50 -2.99 -3.53
C PHE A 160 -0.60 -4.38 -4.14
N TYR A 161 -1.72 -4.72 -4.76
CA TYR A 161 -1.89 -6.05 -5.36
C TYR A 161 -0.86 -6.30 -6.46
N LYS A 162 -0.72 -5.40 -7.44
CA LYS A 162 0.19 -5.62 -8.58
C LYS A 162 1.67 -5.47 -8.22
N LEU A 163 2.05 -4.45 -7.44
CA LEU A 163 3.46 -4.15 -7.19
C LEU A 163 4.04 -4.93 -6.01
N TYR A 164 3.20 -5.40 -5.09
CA TYR A 164 3.65 -6.03 -3.84
C TYR A 164 3.18 -7.49 -3.73
N LEU A 165 1.86 -7.73 -3.72
CA LEU A 165 1.32 -9.06 -3.41
C LEU A 165 1.56 -10.08 -4.55
N LEU A 166 1.27 -9.72 -5.79
CA LEU A 166 1.38 -10.61 -6.94
C LEU A 166 2.82 -11.10 -7.17
N PRO A 167 3.86 -10.24 -7.16
CA PRO A 167 5.25 -10.69 -7.26
C PRO A 167 5.66 -11.65 -6.13
N LEU A 168 5.18 -11.42 -4.90
CA LEU A 168 5.43 -12.31 -3.77
C LEU A 168 4.78 -13.69 -3.97
N ALA A 169 3.55 -13.73 -4.45
CA ALA A 169 2.84 -14.98 -4.74
C ALA A 169 3.59 -15.82 -5.80
N HIS A 170 4.01 -15.19 -6.91
CA HIS A 170 4.78 -15.87 -7.96
C HIS A 170 6.14 -16.40 -7.45
N SER A 171 6.83 -15.65 -6.59
CA SER A 171 8.12 -16.08 -6.03
C SER A 171 8.00 -17.34 -5.16
N LYS A 172 6.90 -17.48 -4.41
CA LYS A 172 6.61 -18.66 -3.58
C LYS A 172 6.25 -19.88 -4.43
N GLU A 173 5.48 -19.70 -5.49
CA GLU A 173 5.16 -20.78 -6.43
C GLU A 173 6.42 -21.31 -7.12
N ALA A 174 7.32 -20.43 -7.55
CA ALA A 174 8.61 -20.82 -8.14
C ALA A 174 9.50 -21.61 -7.18
N MET A 175 9.56 -21.24 -5.88
CA MET A 175 10.28 -22.02 -4.86
C MET A 175 9.71 -23.43 -4.66
N THR A 176 8.39 -23.60 -4.82
CA THR A 176 7.71 -24.88 -4.61
C THR A 176 7.90 -25.84 -5.80
N LYS A 177 8.24 -25.31 -6.99
CA LYS A 177 8.46 -26.07 -8.22
C LYS A 177 9.90 -26.57 -8.43
N ILE A 178 10.85 -26.27 -7.53
CA ILE A 178 12.21 -26.83 -7.63
C ILE A 178 12.13 -28.34 -7.38
N PRO A 179 12.45 -29.21 -8.36
CA PRO A 179 12.40 -30.65 -8.16
C PRO A 179 13.38 -31.04 -7.04
N PRO A 180 13.02 -31.95 -6.12
CA PRO A 180 13.98 -32.45 -5.14
C PRO A 180 15.15 -33.09 -5.90
N LYS A 181 16.36 -32.54 -5.71
CA LYS A 181 17.61 -33.08 -6.27
C LYS A 181 17.61 -34.60 -6.07
N GLU A 182 17.61 -35.35 -7.17
CA GLU A 182 17.86 -36.80 -7.17
C GLU A 182 19.12 -37.08 -6.34
N LYS A 183 18.94 -37.79 -5.23
CA LYS A 183 20.06 -38.37 -4.49
C LYS A 183 20.77 -39.33 -5.45
N ARG A 184 22.02 -39.03 -5.81
CA ARG A 184 22.86 -39.96 -6.59
C ARG A 184 22.88 -41.33 -5.88
N PRO A 185 22.75 -42.46 -6.61
CA PRO A 185 22.78 -43.76 -5.98
C PRO A 185 24.19 -44.03 -5.43
N VAL A 186 24.24 -44.38 -4.15
CA VAL A 186 25.45 -44.83 -3.46
C VAL A 186 25.96 -46.09 -4.17
N SER A 187 27.18 -46.02 -4.71
CA SER A 187 27.85 -47.18 -5.32
C SER A 187 28.08 -48.25 -4.25
N LYS A 188 27.49 -49.42 -4.43
CA LYS A 188 27.82 -50.60 -3.62
C LYS A 188 29.23 -51.06 -3.98
N GLU A 189 30.18 -50.81 -3.09
CA GLU A 189 31.48 -51.47 -3.06
C GLU A 189 31.27 -53.00 -2.91
N LYS A 190 31.82 -53.77 -3.85
CA LYS A 190 31.98 -55.23 -3.71
C LYS A 190 33.11 -55.51 -2.72
N ARG A 191 32.83 -56.28 -1.67
CA ARG A 191 33.88 -56.87 -0.82
C ARG A 191 34.48 -58.11 -1.49
N PRO A 192 35.79 -58.37 -1.34
CA PRO A 192 36.38 -59.69 -1.53
C PRO A 192 36.02 -60.64 -0.38
#